data_AF-A0A7S4R0V2-F1
#
_entry.id   AF-A0A7S4R0V2-F1
#
_cell.length_a   1.000
_cell.length_b   1.000
_cell.length_c   1.000
_cell.angle_alpha   90.00
_cell.angle_beta   90.00
_cell.angle_gamma   90.00
#
_symmetry.space_group_name_H-M   'P 1'
#
loop_
_entity.id
_entity.type
_entity.pdbx_description
1 polymer ?
#
loop_
_entity_poly.entity_id
_entity_poly.type
_entity_poly.pdbx_seq_one_letter_code
_entity_poly.pdbx_strand_id
1 'polypeptide(L)'
;ALFYFHDASSFLLVYAATAYFFSHKMVRLVLLTAPIASILGGLALGRAFGWWIRSIVEFRPSIGQIWQNMWQFGAKDDKNFNNNKSDGKKKSNGKKDVSKQNGGKKEATASSGSKVFNTTKIIIGKLLRVGLGLYVAQTYVKPRGEEFHKTSREKAEQMSHPTILFKGTLQSGEEVTVDDYRDAYWWLRDNTPEDARIMAWWDYGYQITAIANRTTIADGNTWNHEHIALLGRALTSPEKEGHRIARHLADYMLVWAGGGGDDLAKSPHLARIANSVYRHMCPNDPTCRRFGFTQQGQPSEAMAASLLYRLHSHGKPGVEADKNRFREVYRSKYGKVRIYKILSVSKQSKEWVADPANRICDAPGSWYCKGQYPPALQKVLAEKKDFTQLEDFNAKKDADSDYQKKYFENLK
;
A
#
# COMPACT_ATOMS: atom_id res chain seq x y z
N ALA A 1 -24.16 -26.89 -11.27
CA ALA A 1 -24.80 -25.84 -10.45
C ALA A 1 -23.76 -24.89 -9.84
N LEU A 2 -22.99 -24.19 -10.69
CA LEU A 2 -21.83 -23.37 -10.28
C LEU A 2 -22.07 -21.85 -10.35
N PHE A 3 -23.18 -21.42 -10.96
CA PHE A 3 -23.50 -20.00 -11.12
C PHE A 3 -24.98 -19.76 -10.86
N TYR A 4 -25.33 -19.44 -9.61
CA TYR A 4 -26.56 -18.70 -9.33
C TYR A 4 -26.19 -17.22 -9.41
N PHE A 5 -26.42 -16.60 -10.57
CA PHE A 5 -26.29 -15.16 -10.75
C PHE A 5 -27.51 -14.49 -10.11
N HIS A 6 -27.34 -13.93 -8.92
CA HIS A 6 -28.27 -12.99 -8.31
C HIS A 6 -27.72 -11.58 -8.52
N ASP A 7 -28.56 -10.55 -8.49
CA ASP A 7 -28.15 -9.13 -8.60
C ASP A 7 -27.02 -8.72 -7.63
N ALA A 8 -26.93 -9.37 -6.46
CA ALA A 8 -25.83 -9.15 -5.52
C ALA A 8 -24.49 -9.75 -5.99
N SER A 9 -24.53 -10.87 -6.72
CA SER A 9 -23.34 -11.55 -7.26
C SER A 9 -22.73 -10.79 -8.43
N SER A 10 -23.54 -10.11 -9.25
CA SER A 10 -23.06 -9.28 -10.35
C SER A 10 -22.32 -8.04 -9.85
N PHE A 11 -22.80 -7.41 -8.77
CA PHE A 11 -22.09 -6.32 -8.10
C PHE A 11 -20.69 -6.73 -7.63
N LEU A 12 -20.55 -7.89 -6.98
CA LEU A 12 -19.25 -8.38 -6.52
C LEU A 12 -18.27 -8.64 -7.66
N LEU A 13 -18.76 -9.10 -8.82
CA LEU A 13 -17.92 -9.33 -9.99
C LEU A 13 -17.41 -8.01 -10.57
N VAL A 14 -18.29 -7.04 -10.75
CA VAL A 14 -17.91 -5.70 -11.23
C VAL A 14 -16.95 -5.04 -10.25
N TYR A 15 -17.23 -5.09 -8.94
CA TYR A 15 -16.34 -4.54 -7.92
C TYR A 15 -14.96 -5.19 -7.96
N ALA A 16 -14.88 -6.53 -8.08
CA ALA A 16 -13.61 -7.24 -8.19
C ALA A 16 -12.82 -6.83 -9.43
N ALA A 17 -13.47 -6.76 -10.59
CA ALA A 17 -12.82 -6.37 -11.85
C ALA A 17 -12.31 -4.92 -11.80
N THR A 18 -13.14 -4.00 -11.32
CA THR A 18 -12.79 -2.58 -11.19
C THR A 18 -11.67 -2.37 -10.18
N ALA A 19 -11.76 -2.95 -8.98
CA ALA A 19 -10.73 -2.83 -7.95
C ALA A 19 -9.40 -3.42 -8.42
N TYR A 20 -9.43 -4.58 -9.10
CA TYR A 20 -8.23 -5.20 -9.67
C TYR A 20 -7.56 -4.30 -10.70
N PHE A 21 -8.34 -3.75 -11.66
CA PHE A 21 -7.82 -2.84 -12.68
C PHE A 21 -7.11 -1.62 -12.06
N PHE A 22 -7.75 -0.97 -11.08
CA PHE A 22 -7.16 0.21 -10.43
C PHE A 22 -5.93 -0.13 -9.58
N SER A 23 -5.95 -1.25 -8.87
CA SER A 23 -4.80 -1.71 -8.07
C SER A 23 -3.57 -2.03 -8.92
N HIS A 24 -3.79 -2.49 -10.16
CA HIS A 24 -2.70 -2.78 -11.09
C HIS A 24 -2.03 -1.50 -11.61
N LYS A 25 -2.76 -0.38 -11.67
CA LYS A 25 -2.25 0.92 -12.14
C LYS A 25 -1.64 1.77 -11.02
N MET A 26 -2.08 1.59 -9.77
CA MET A 26 -1.62 2.39 -8.64
C MET A 26 -1.49 1.55 -7.37
N VAL A 27 -0.29 1.55 -6.77
CA VAL A 27 0.02 0.82 -5.53
C VAL A 27 -0.89 1.24 -4.37
N ARG A 28 -1.20 2.54 -4.25
CA ARG A 28 -2.07 3.06 -3.17
C ARG A 28 -3.48 2.48 -3.22
N LEU A 29 -3.97 2.13 -4.42
CA LEU A 29 -5.32 1.59 -4.63
C LEU A 29 -5.40 0.09 -4.35
N VAL A 30 -4.30 -0.59 -4.02
CA VAL A 30 -4.31 -1.99 -3.55
C VAL A 30 -5.19 -2.14 -2.31
N LEU A 31 -5.29 -1.12 -1.45
CA LEU A 31 -6.20 -1.12 -0.30
C LEU A 31 -7.67 -1.38 -0.69
N LEU A 32 -8.09 -0.98 -1.89
CA LEU A 32 -9.45 -1.22 -2.38
C LEU A 32 -9.70 -2.68 -2.78
N THR A 33 -8.63 -3.45 -3.05
CA THR A 33 -8.75 -4.89 -3.38
C THR A 33 -8.86 -5.77 -2.14
N ALA A 34 -8.41 -5.31 -0.97
CA ALA A 34 -8.43 -6.12 0.23
C ALA A 34 -9.85 -6.57 0.64
N PRO A 35 -10.88 -5.69 0.71
CA PRO A 35 -12.23 -6.11 1.10
C PRO A 35 -12.83 -7.14 0.13
N ILE A 36 -12.71 -6.91 -1.18
CA ILE A 36 -13.28 -7.81 -2.18
C ILE A 36 -12.54 -9.14 -2.25
N ALA A 37 -11.22 -9.15 -2.07
CA ALA A 37 -10.44 -10.38 -1.97
C ALA A 37 -10.86 -11.20 -0.73
N SER A 38 -11.10 -10.55 0.40
CA SER A 38 -11.62 -11.21 1.61
C SER A 38 -13.03 -11.77 1.41
N ILE A 39 -13.93 -11.05 0.74
CA ILE A 39 -15.29 -11.52 0.46
C ILE A 39 -15.27 -12.73 -0.49
N LEU A 40 -14.57 -12.65 -1.61
CA LEU A 40 -14.48 -13.75 -2.58
C LEU A 40 -13.74 -14.96 -2.01
N GLY A 41 -12.65 -14.72 -1.28
CA GLY A 41 -11.91 -15.76 -0.56
C GLY A 41 -12.78 -16.44 0.50
N GLY A 42 -13.51 -15.67 1.30
CA GLY A 42 -14.44 -16.17 2.30
C GLY A 42 -15.60 -16.97 1.69
N LEU A 43 -16.15 -16.53 0.56
CA LEU A 43 -17.18 -17.26 -0.18
C LEU A 43 -16.66 -18.59 -0.73
N ALA A 44 -15.44 -18.62 -1.26
CA ALA A 44 -14.82 -19.84 -1.78
C ALA A 44 -14.52 -20.83 -0.65
N LEU A 45 -13.88 -20.37 0.43
CA LEU A 45 -13.55 -21.19 1.60
C LEU A 45 -14.82 -21.67 2.32
N GLY A 46 -15.81 -20.80 2.51
CA GLY A 46 -17.08 -21.15 3.16
C GLY A 46 -17.87 -22.20 2.38
N ARG A 47 -17.87 -22.14 1.04
CA ARG A 47 -18.50 -23.18 0.20
C ARG A 47 -17.75 -24.50 0.25
N ALA A 48 -16.41 -24.47 0.18
CA ALA A 48 -15.58 -25.67 0.30
C ALA A 48 -15.78 -26.34 1.67
N PHE A 49 -15.77 -25.54 2.73
CA PHE A 49 -16.00 -26.00 4.10
C PHE A 49 -17.43 -26.54 4.32
N GLY A 50 -18.45 -25.86 3.79
CA GLY A 50 -19.83 -26.31 3.86
C GLY A 50 -20.06 -27.65 3.13
N TRP A 51 -19.40 -27.85 1.98
CA TRP A 51 -19.42 -29.13 1.27
C TRP A 51 -18.76 -30.26 2.07
N TRP A 52 -17.66 -29.94 2.77
CA TRP A 52 -16.96 -30.89 3.63
C TRP A 52 -17.79 -31.26 4.87
N ILE A 53 -18.40 -30.28 5.56
CA ILE A 53 -19.29 -30.54 6.71
C ILE A 53 -20.50 -31.38 6.32
N ARG A 54 -21.16 -31.10 5.19
CA ARG A 54 -22.31 -31.93 4.74
C ARG A 54 -21.91 -33.39 4.53
N SER A 55 -20.69 -33.62 4.04
CA SER A 55 -20.15 -34.96 3.87
C SER A 55 -19.94 -35.70 5.20
N ILE A 56 -19.71 -34.96 6.30
CA ILE A 56 -19.54 -35.49 7.67
C ILE A 56 -20.88 -35.64 8.40
N VAL A 57 -21.79 -34.67 8.31
CA VAL A 57 -23.07 -34.69 9.06
C VAL A 57 -24.03 -35.75 8.51
N GLU A 58 -23.99 -36.02 7.21
CA GLU A 58 -24.71 -37.15 6.60
C GLU A 58 -24.06 -38.53 6.88
N PHE A 59 -22.98 -38.56 7.66
CA PHE A 59 -22.32 -39.77 8.16
C PHE A 59 -22.77 -40.03 9.60
N ARG A 60 -24.01 -40.49 9.79
CA ARG A 60 -24.40 -41.24 11.00
C ARG A 60 -24.42 -42.73 10.68
N PRO A 61 -23.38 -43.51 11.00
CA PRO A 61 -23.46 -44.95 10.88
C PRO A 61 -24.36 -45.47 12.01
N SER A 62 -25.44 -46.18 11.66
CA SER A 62 -26.11 -47.06 12.62
C SER A 62 -25.14 -48.21 12.93
N ILE A 63 -24.47 -48.11 14.08
CA ILE A 63 -23.47 -49.08 14.58
C ILE A 63 -24.05 -50.51 14.60
N GLY A 64 -25.37 -50.66 14.71
CA GLY A 64 -26.05 -51.95 14.69
C GLY A 64 -25.98 -52.73 13.37
N GLN A 65 -25.87 -52.05 12.21
CA GLN A 65 -25.81 -52.74 10.90
C GLN A 65 -24.40 -53.26 10.56
N ILE A 66 -23.35 -52.66 11.13
CA ILE A 66 -21.96 -53.06 10.88
C ILE A 66 -21.64 -54.35 11.67
N TRP A 67 -22.17 -54.50 12.88
CA TRP A 67 -22.00 -55.71 13.70
C TRP A 67 -22.67 -56.95 13.10
N GLN A 68 -23.85 -56.82 12.50
CA GLN A 68 -24.56 -57.95 11.87
C GLN A 68 -23.83 -58.50 10.63
N ASN A 69 -23.22 -57.63 9.83
CA ASN A 69 -22.52 -58.04 8.62
C ASN A 69 -21.14 -58.67 8.90
N MET A 70 -20.54 -58.39 10.07
CA MET A 70 -19.24 -58.94 10.45
C MET A 70 -19.35 -60.40 10.96
N TRP A 71 -20.48 -60.76 11.60
CA TRP A 71 -20.72 -62.13 12.08
C TRP A 71 -21.08 -63.14 10.98
N GLN A 72 -21.60 -62.69 9.83
CA GLN A 72 -21.93 -63.60 8.71
C GLN A 72 -20.72 -64.09 7.90
N PHE A 73 -19.57 -63.40 7.96
CA PHE A 73 -18.37 -63.80 7.24
C PHE A 73 -17.51 -64.84 7.99
N GLY A 74 -17.80 -65.14 9.26
CA GLY A 74 -17.00 -66.04 10.09
C GLY A 74 -17.49 -67.50 10.18
N ALA A 75 -18.60 -67.86 9.52
CA ALA A 75 -19.27 -69.16 9.72
C ALA A 75 -19.36 -70.04 8.46
N LYS A 76 -18.28 -70.12 7.68
CA LYS A 76 -18.12 -71.12 6.62
C LYS A 76 -16.67 -71.61 6.56
N ASP A 77 -16.34 -72.54 7.43
CA ASP A 77 -15.34 -73.58 7.19
C ASP A 77 -15.48 -74.65 8.28
N ASP A 78 -16.20 -75.76 7.98
CA ASP A 78 -15.74 -77.10 8.33
C ASP A 78 -16.65 -78.22 7.77
N LYS A 79 -16.03 -79.01 6.88
CA LYS A 79 -16.09 -80.47 6.66
C LYS A 79 -17.41 -81.21 6.33
N ASN A 80 -17.38 -81.80 5.13
CA ASN A 80 -18.02 -83.05 4.73
C ASN A 80 -17.73 -84.19 5.73
N PHE A 81 -18.76 -84.96 6.13
CA PHE A 81 -18.64 -86.41 6.35
C PHE A 81 -19.98 -87.14 6.12
N ASN A 82 -19.83 -88.29 5.48
CA ASN A 82 -20.80 -89.27 4.97
C ASN A 82 -21.88 -89.74 5.96
N ASN A 83 -23.12 -89.98 5.51
CA ASN A 83 -23.70 -91.33 5.33
C ASN A 83 -25.24 -91.35 5.11
N ASN A 84 -25.63 -92.12 4.08
CA ASN A 84 -26.83 -92.96 3.92
C ASN A 84 -27.90 -92.96 5.03
N LYS A 85 -29.18 -92.75 4.67
CA LYS A 85 -30.22 -93.80 4.42
C LYS A 85 -31.66 -93.22 4.51
N SER A 86 -32.52 -93.72 3.59
CA SER A 86 -33.95 -94.08 3.77
C SER A 86 -34.93 -92.97 4.18
N ASP A 87 -36.16 -92.86 3.69
CA ASP A 87 -37.01 -93.73 2.90
C ASP A 87 -38.29 -92.95 2.52
N GLY A 88 -39.04 -93.47 1.55
CA GLY A 88 -40.49 -93.24 1.45
C GLY A 88 -40.92 -92.13 0.50
N LYS A 89 -41.19 -92.40 -0.80
CA LYS A 89 -42.49 -92.85 -1.36
C LYS A 89 -43.66 -91.96 -0.89
N LYS A 90 -44.57 -91.48 -1.74
CA LYS A 90 -45.09 -92.05 -3.00
C LYS A 90 -46.06 -91.02 -3.61
N LYS A 91 -46.04 -90.94 -4.96
CA LYS A 91 -47.18 -91.05 -5.90
C LYS A 91 -48.42 -90.16 -5.71
N SER A 92 -49.13 -89.70 -6.73
CA SER A 92 -49.04 -89.83 -8.19
C SER A 92 -50.26 -89.13 -8.81
N ASN A 93 -50.10 -88.67 -10.06
CA ASN A 93 -51.08 -88.69 -11.18
C ASN A 93 -52.48 -88.06 -10.96
N GLY A 94 -53.05 -87.30 -11.90
CA GLY A 94 -52.68 -87.04 -13.28
C GLY A 94 -53.73 -86.14 -13.96
N LYS A 95 -53.30 -85.52 -15.08
CA LYS A 95 -54.01 -85.31 -16.37
C LYS A 95 -55.53 -85.11 -16.36
N LYS A 96 -56.14 -84.22 -17.13
CA LYS A 96 -55.80 -83.37 -18.30
C LYS A 96 -57.05 -82.48 -18.47
N ASP A 97 -56.91 -81.23 -18.92
CA ASP A 97 -57.70 -80.70 -20.04
C ASP A 97 -57.20 -79.31 -20.45
N VAL A 98 -57.25 -79.08 -21.76
CA VAL A 98 -56.58 -78.01 -22.49
C VAL A 98 -57.62 -76.96 -22.90
N SER A 99 -57.45 -75.70 -22.48
CA SER A 99 -57.63 -74.55 -23.37
C SER A 99 -57.06 -73.26 -22.78
N LYS A 100 -56.14 -72.66 -23.54
CA LYS A 100 -55.74 -71.24 -23.62
C LYS A 100 -56.52 -70.26 -22.73
N GLN A 101 -55.80 -69.62 -21.80
CA GLN A 101 -55.65 -68.16 -21.72
C GLN A 101 -54.58 -67.84 -20.67
N ASN A 102 -53.57 -67.07 -21.07
CA ASN A 102 -52.42 -66.70 -20.24
C ASN A 102 -52.87 -65.86 -19.03
N GLY A 103 -52.67 -66.41 -17.84
CA GLY A 103 -52.71 -65.69 -16.57
C GLY A 103 -51.84 -66.40 -15.52
N GLY A 104 -50.81 -65.71 -15.01
CA GLY A 104 -50.07 -66.06 -13.80
C GLY A 104 -49.55 -64.75 -13.18
N LYS A 105 -50.21 -64.22 -12.14
CA LYS A 105 -50.01 -64.45 -10.69
C LYS A 105 -48.61 -64.10 -10.15
N LYS A 106 -48.62 -63.02 -9.35
CA LYS A 106 -48.03 -62.80 -8.02
C LYS A 106 -46.63 -63.36 -7.70
N GLU A 107 -45.77 -62.39 -7.36
CA GLU A 107 -44.84 -62.34 -6.22
C GLU A 107 -43.93 -63.56 -5.95
N ALA A 108 -42.61 -63.34 -6.02
CA ALA A 108 -41.80 -63.07 -4.83
C ALA A 108 -40.29 -63.19 -5.12
N THR A 109 -39.55 -62.26 -4.52
CA THR A 109 -38.16 -62.43 -4.03
C THR A 109 -37.03 -62.71 -5.03
N ALA A 110 -36.53 -61.64 -5.63
CA ALA A 110 -35.10 -61.53 -5.99
C ALA A 110 -34.67 -60.05 -6.04
N SER A 111 -34.61 -59.36 -4.90
CA SER A 111 -34.05 -57.99 -4.85
C SER A 111 -33.33 -57.60 -3.56
N SER A 112 -32.84 -58.59 -2.79
CA SER A 112 -32.11 -58.30 -1.55
C SER A 112 -30.58 -58.13 -1.74
N GLY A 113 -30.00 -58.58 -2.86
CA GLY A 113 -28.55 -58.47 -3.12
C GLY A 113 -28.08 -57.12 -3.66
N SER A 114 -28.92 -56.40 -4.42
CA SER A 114 -28.54 -55.14 -5.08
C SER A 114 -28.63 -53.91 -4.16
N LYS A 115 -29.50 -53.95 -3.13
CA LYS A 115 -29.63 -52.86 -2.14
C LYS A 115 -28.46 -52.82 -1.15
N VAL A 116 -27.93 -53.97 -0.74
CA VAL A 116 -26.79 -54.06 0.19
C VAL A 116 -25.51 -53.54 -0.48
N PHE A 117 -25.24 -53.97 -1.73
CA PHE A 117 -24.06 -53.50 -2.47
C PHE A 117 -24.05 -51.99 -2.75
N ASN A 118 -25.20 -51.38 -3.04
CA ASN A 118 -25.29 -49.93 -3.23
C ASN A 118 -25.10 -49.16 -1.91
N THR A 119 -25.60 -49.68 -0.79
CA THR A 119 -25.46 -49.03 0.52
C THR A 119 -24.01 -49.07 1.01
N THR A 120 -23.31 -50.19 0.81
CA THR A 120 -21.88 -50.34 1.17
C THR A 120 -20.99 -49.45 0.30
N LYS A 121 -21.28 -49.29 -1.00
CA LYS A 121 -20.56 -48.34 -1.88
C LYS A 121 -20.75 -46.88 -1.46
N ILE A 122 -21.94 -46.50 -0.97
CA ILE A 122 -22.20 -45.14 -0.47
C ILE A 122 -21.42 -44.87 0.83
N ILE A 123 -21.34 -45.85 1.74
CA ILE A 123 -20.60 -45.74 3.00
C ILE A 123 -19.09 -45.64 2.74
N ILE A 124 -18.54 -46.50 1.87
CA ILE A 124 -17.12 -46.46 1.48
C ILE A 124 -16.79 -45.15 0.76
N GLY A 125 -17.67 -44.67 -0.14
CA GLY A 125 -17.51 -43.38 -0.81
C GLY A 125 -17.56 -42.18 0.14
N LYS A 126 -18.35 -42.25 1.23
CA LYS A 126 -18.38 -41.22 2.28
C LYS A 126 -17.12 -41.25 3.14
N LEU A 127 -16.63 -42.43 3.55
CA LEU A 127 -15.37 -42.59 4.29
C LEU A 127 -14.16 -42.11 3.47
N LEU A 128 -14.12 -42.42 2.17
CA LEU A 128 -13.08 -41.93 1.26
C LEU A 128 -13.11 -40.41 1.12
N ARG A 129 -14.29 -39.76 1.12
CA ARG A 129 -14.40 -38.29 1.07
C ARG A 129 -13.96 -37.62 2.36
N VAL A 130 -14.29 -38.20 3.52
CA VAL A 130 -13.81 -37.69 4.82
C VAL A 130 -12.31 -37.86 4.94
N GLY A 131 -11.78 -39.04 4.57
CA GLY A 131 -10.34 -39.31 4.51
C GLY A 131 -9.60 -38.40 3.53
N LEU A 132 -10.14 -38.18 2.33
CA LEU A 132 -9.58 -37.25 1.35
C LEU A 132 -9.62 -35.80 1.86
N GLY A 133 -10.69 -35.39 2.55
CA GLY A 133 -10.77 -34.04 3.12
C GLY A 133 -9.81 -33.82 4.29
N LEU A 134 -9.61 -34.83 5.15
CA LEU A 134 -8.58 -34.81 6.19
C LEU A 134 -7.17 -34.81 5.59
N TYR A 135 -6.94 -35.59 4.54
CA TYR A 135 -5.68 -35.58 3.79
C TYR A 135 -5.43 -34.21 3.17
N VAL A 136 -6.40 -33.61 2.47
CA VAL A 136 -6.26 -32.27 1.90
C VAL A 136 -6.05 -31.21 2.99
N ALA A 137 -6.73 -31.32 4.13
CA ALA A 137 -6.52 -30.43 5.27
C ALA A 137 -5.09 -30.54 5.83
N GLN A 138 -4.58 -31.77 5.99
CA GLN A 138 -3.22 -31.99 6.51
C GLN A 138 -2.12 -31.63 5.49
N THR A 139 -2.30 -31.96 4.22
CA THR A 139 -1.28 -31.78 3.18
C THR A 139 -1.28 -30.38 2.56
N TYR A 140 -2.43 -29.68 2.50
CA TYR A 140 -2.52 -28.37 1.85
C TYR A 140 -2.93 -27.24 2.80
N VAL A 141 -3.88 -27.45 3.72
CA VAL A 141 -4.38 -26.36 4.57
C VAL A 141 -3.40 -26.03 5.69
N LYS A 142 -2.87 -27.04 6.38
CA LYS A 142 -1.91 -26.84 7.48
C LYS A 142 -0.62 -26.14 7.04
N PRO A 143 0.14 -26.62 6.02
CA PRO A 143 1.39 -25.96 5.63
C PRO A 143 1.15 -24.55 5.06
N ARG A 144 0.05 -24.35 4.34
CA ARG A 144 -0.30 -23.03 3.77
C ARG A 144 -0.79 -22.06 4.84
N GLY A 145 -1.40 -22.55 5.91
CA GLY A 145 -1.72 -21.77 7.10
C GLY A 145 -0.48 -21.33 7.88
N GLU A 146 0.50 -22.23 8.03
CA GLU A 146 1.80 -21.90 8.65
C GLU A 146 2.59 -20.89 7.81
N GLU A 147 2.64 -21.07 6.48
CA GLU A 147 3.21 -20.12 5.53
C GLU A 147 2.53 -18.75 5.63
N PHE A 148 1.20 -18.72 5.61
CA PHE A 148 0.42 -17.49 5.75
C PHE A 148 0.70 -16.76 7.06
N HIS A 149 0.79 -17.50 8.18
CA HIS A 149 1.09 -16.92 9.48
C HIS A 149 2.50 -16.31 9.50
N LYS A 150 3.49 -17.01 8.94
CA LYS A 150 4.86 -16.50 8.82
C LYS A 150 4.91 -15.22 7.99
N THR A 151 4.33 -15.23 6.78
CA THR A 151 4.29 -14.05 5.91
C THR A 151 3.53 -12.88 6.54
N SER A 152 2.46 -13.16 7.28
CA SER A 152 1.69 -12.12 7.98
C SER A 152 2.51 -11.49 9.11
N ARG A 153 3.29 -12.30 9.83
CA ARG A 153 4.22 -11.82 10.87
C ARG A 153 5.30 -10.93 10.28
N GLU A 154 5.96 -11.38 9.22
CA GLU A 154 6.99 -10.61 8.52
C GLU A 154 6.44 -9.28 7.98
N LYS A 155 5.25 -9.29 7.37
CA LYS A 155 4.59 -8.05 6.90
C LYS A 155 4.18 -7.13 8.04
N ALA A 156 3.68 -7.68 9.16
CA ALA A 156 3.32 -6.89 10.33
C ALA A 156 4.55 -6.18 10.89
N GLU A 157 5.68 -6.89 11.01
CA GLU A 157 6.95 -6.32 11.45
C GLU A 157 7.40 -5.19 10.51
N GLN A 158 7.35 -5.40 9.19
CA GLN A 158 7.71 -4.37 8.19
C GLN A 158 6.79 -3.14 8.21
N MET A 159 5.47 -3.33 8.41
CA MET A 159 4.51 -2.22 8.48
C MET A 159 4.57 -1.48 9.82
N SER A 160 5.03 -2.13 10.88
CA SER A 160 5.12 -1.56 12.24
C SER A 160 6.37 -0.70 12.48
N HIS A 161 6.93 -0.10 11.42
CA HIS A 161 8.11 0.74 11.50
C HIS A 161 7.75 2.23 11.62
N PRO A 162 8.02 2.90 12.76
CA PRO A 162 7.77 4.33 12.88
C PRO A 162 8.77 5.13 12.04
N THR A 163 8.31 6.22 11.43
CA THR A 163 9.13 7.03 10.52
C THR A 163 9.86 8.19 11.21
N ILE A 164 9.38 8.64 12.38
CA ILE A 164 9.99 9.75 13.14
C ILE A 164 11.05 9.24 14.12
N LEU A 165 10.77 8.10 14.78
CA LEU A 165 11.73 7.38 15.61
C LEU A 165 11.93 6.00 15.00
N PHE A 166 13.17 5.63 14.73
CA PHE A 166 13.48 4.33 14.15
C PHE A 166 14.73 3.75 14.79
N LYS A 167 14.84 2.42 14.73
CA LYS A 167 16.06 1.72 15.16
C LYS A 167 17.10 1.84 14.06
N GLY A 168 18.29 2.28 14.43
CA GLY A 168 19.47 2.28 13.58
C GLY A 168 20.60 1.49 14.22
N THR A 169 21.49 0.93 13.42
CA THR A 169 22.69 0.24 13.91
C THR A 169 23.89 1.15 13.66
N LEU A 170 24.68 1.40 14.70
CA LEU A 170 25.93 2.14 14.58
C LEU A 170 27.01 1.30 13.87
N GLN A 171 28.09 1.95 13.45
CA GLN A 171 29.26 1.25 12.90
C GLN A 171 29.88 0.26 13.91
N SER A 172 29.68 0.48 15.21
CA SER A 172 30.08 -0.42 16.29
C SER A 172 29.22 -1.69 16.39
N GLY A 173 28.10 -1.78 15.66
CA GLY A 173 27.13 -2.87 15.77
C GLY A 173 26.07 -2.68 16.86
N GLU A 174 26.14 -1.59 17.64
CA GLU A 174 25.16 -1.27 18.67
C GLU A 174 23.82 -0.82 18.05
N GLU A 175 22.71 -1.38 18.52
CA GLU A 175 21.37 -0.91 18.18
C GLU A 175 21.03 0.34 18.99
N VAL A 176 20.78 1.44 18.29
CA VAL A 176 20.35 2.71 18.90
C VAL A 176 19.01 3.14 18.35
N THR A 177 18.20 3.77 19.20
CA THR A 177 16.99 4.45 18.73
C THR A 177 17.38 5.84 18.24
N VAL A 178 17.18 6.10 16.95
CA VAL A 178 17.42 7.40 16.33
C VAL A 178 16.18 8.26 16.50
N ASP A 179 16.27 9.31 17.31
CA ASP A 179 15.19 10.25 17.62
C ASP A 179 15.49 11.71 17.20
N ASP A 180 16.51 11.89 16.36
CA ASP A 180 16.99 13.18 15.85
C ASP A 180 15.88 14.09 15.29
N TYR A 181 14.90 13.53 14.57
CA TYR A 181 13.83 14.34 13.97
C TYR A 181 12.94 14.97 15.04
N ARG A 182 12.52 14.19 16.04
CA ARG A 182 11.71 14.69 17.16
C ARG A 182 12.48 15.71 17.97
N ASP A 183 13.74 15.42 18.30
CA ASP A 183 14.59 16.31 19.10
C ASP A 183 14.77 17.67 18.40
N ALA A 184 15.01 17.67 17.09
CA ALA A 184 15.09 18.90 16.29
C ALA A 184 13.78 19.71 16.30
N TYR A 185 12.63 19.05 16.21
CA TYR A 185 11.33 19.73 16.28
C TYR A 185 11.04 20.31 17.67
N TRP A 186 11.42 19.62 18.74
CA TRP A 186 11.33 20.17 20.11
C TRP A 186 12.28 21.33 20.31
N TRP A 187 13.50 21.25 19.77
CA TRP A 187 14.42 22.38 19.81
C TRP A 187 13.81 23.61 19.14
N LEU A 188 13.18 23.46 17.96
CA LEU A 188 12.46 24.56 17.31
C LEU A 188 11.36 25.14 18.19
N ARG A 189 10.56 24.29 18.83
CA ARG A 189 9.46 24.70 19.71
C ARG A 189 9.95 25.51 20.92
N ASP A 190 11.07 25.11 21.50
CA ASP A 190 11.51 25.63 22.81
C ASP A 190 12.55 26.76 22.67
N ASN A 191 13.23 26.89 21.52
CA ASN A 191 14.34 27.83 21.31
C ASN A 191 14.11 28.89 20.21
N THR A 192 12.92 28.93 19.59
CA THR A 192 12.59 29.96 18.59
C THR A 192 11.39 30.80 19.05
N PRO A 193 11.25 32.06 18.59
CA PRO A 193 10.05 32.85 18.83
C PRO A 193 8.78 32.14 18.33
N GLU A 194 7.63 32.38 18.95
CA GLU A 194 6.35 31.75 18.55
C GLU A 194 5.94 32.14 17.12
N ASP A 195 6.27 33.36 16.70
CA ASP A 195 6.01 33.90 15.36
C ASP A 195 7.08 33.50 14.33
N ALA A 196 8.01 32.61 14.68
CA ALA A 196 9.07 32.17 13.78
C ALA A 196 8.51 31.34 12.62
N ARG A 197 8.94 31.72 11.41
CA ARG A 197 8.59 31.02 10.17
C ARG A 197 9.71 30.08 9.77
N ILE A 198 9.38 28.81 9.59
CA ILE A 198 10.32 27.74 9.28
C ILE A 198 10.18 27.34 7.82
N MET A 199 11.28 27.47 7.08
CA MET A 199 11.39 26.99 5.70
C MET A 199 11.98 25.58 5.69
N ALA A 200 11.21 24.63 5.18
CA ALA A 200 11.62 23.25 4.95
C ALA A 200 10.93 22.74 3.69
N TRP A 201 11.35 21.59 3.15
CA TRP A 201 10.63 20.95 2.06
C TRP A 201 9.20 20.56 2.50
N TRP A 202 8.27 20.54 1.55
CA TRP A 202 6.82 20.43 1.84
C TRP A 202 6.44 19.13 2.55
N ASP A 203 7.20 18.05 2.36
CA ASP A 203 7.02 16.76 3.02
C ASP A 203 6.88 16.88 4.55
N TYR A 204 7.58 17.84 5.15
CA TYR A 204 7.71 17.95 6.61
C TYR A 204 6.77 19.00 7.22
N GLY A 205 6.00 19.75 6.42
CA GLY A 205 5.22 20.88 6.91
C GLY A 205 4.21 20.52 8.01
N TYR A 206 3.54 19.37 7.88
CA TYR A 206 2.65 18.88 8.92
C TYR A 206 3.40 18.49 10.20
N GLN A 207 4.59 17.91 10.09
CA GLN A 207 5.40 17.52 11.25
C GLN A 207 5.87 18.75 12.02
N ILE A 208 6.33 19.77 11.31
CA ILE A 208 6.76 21.04 11.90
C ILE A 208 5.59 21.71 12.62
N THR A 209 4.43 21.79 11.97
CA THR A 209 3.25 22.44 12.57
C THR A 209 2.75 21.66 13.78
N ALA A 210 2.65 20.33 13.69
CA ALA A 210 2.07 19.50 14.75
C ALA A 210 3.01 19.29 15.95
N ILE A 211 4.33 19.14 15.72
CA ILE A 211 5.31 18.80 16.77
C ILE A 211 6.04 20.05 17.24
N ALA A 212 6.56 20.86 16.32
CA ALA A 212 7.32 22.06 16.68
C ALA A 212 6.43 23.26 17.03
N ASN A 213 5.13 23.22 16.72
CA ASN A 213 4.18 24.32 16.92
C ASN A 213 4.72 25.65 16.35
N ARG A 214 5.18 25.62 15.09
CA ARG A 214 5.70 26.79 14.36
C ARG A 214 5.09 26.89 12.97
N THR A 215 5.09 28.11 12.45
CA THR A 215 4.57 28.40 11.11
C THR A 215 5.50 27.79 10.06
N THR A 216 4.98 26.89 9.22
CA THR A 216 5.69 26.36 8.04
C THR A 216 5.37 27.17 6.80
N ILE A 217 6.31 27.26 5.86
CA ILE A 217 6.10 27.93 4.57
C ILE A 217 5.30 27.04 3.61
N ALA A 218 5.55 25.73 3.59
CA ALA A 218 4.85 24.78 2.73
C ALA A 218 4.42 23.53 3.51
N ASP A 219 3.41 22.83 2.99
CA ASP A 219 2.84 21.61 3.58
C ASP A 219 2.55 20.52 2.53
N GLY A 220 2.17 19.33 3.03
CA GLY A 220 1.86 18.17 2.21
C GLY A 220 0.49 18.19 1.53
N ASN A 221 -0.29 19.27 1.62
CA ASN A 221 -1.54 19.39 0.86
C ASN A 221 -1.29 19.81 -0.60
N THR A 222 -0.19 20.53 -0.83
CA THR A 222 0.32 20.87 -2.16
C THR A 222 -0.69 21.51 -3.14
N TRP A 223 -1.60 22.36 -2.64
CA TRP A 223 -2.63 22.99 -3.48
C TRP A 223 -2.08 24.13 -4.35
N ASN A 224 -1.00 24.79 -3.93
CA ASN A 224 -0.32 25.85 -4.67
C ASN A 224 1.05 25.38 -5.19
N HIS A 225 1.07 24.90 -6.44
CA HIS A 225 2.27 24.40 -7.09
C HIS A 225 3.33 25.50 -7.31
N GLU A 226 2.92 26.74 -7.57
CA GLU A 226 3.84 27.86 -7.79
C GLU A 226 4.60 28.22 -6.51
N HIS A 227 3.92 28.13 -5.36
CA HIS A 227 4.56 28.32 -4.06
C HIS A 227 5.63 27.26 -3.79
N ILE A 228 5.33 26.00 -4.10
CA ILE A 228 6.29 24.89 -3.97
C ILE A 228 7.45 25.07 -4.97
N ALA A 229 7.19 25.56 -6.17
CA ALA A 229 8.23 25.86 -7.14
C ALA A 229 9.14 27.01 -6.70
N LEU A 230 8.59 28.05 -6.04
CA LEU A 230 9.38 29.12 -5.44
C LEU A 230 10.28 28.60 -4.31
N LEU A 231 9.74 27.71 -3.46
CA LEU A 231 10.50 27.02 -2.42
C LEU A 231 11.61 26.16 -3.02
N GLY A 232 11.31 25.37 -4.05
CA GLY A 232 12.28 24.58 -4.80
C GLY A 232 13.38 25.46 -5.39
N ARG A 233 13.01 26.58 -6.03
CA ARG A 233 13.96 27.56 -6.58
C ARG A 233 14.88 28.10 -5.51
N ALA A 234 14.34 28.49 -4.35
CA ALA A 234 15.15 28.99 -3.26
C ALA A 234 16.17 27.96 -2.75
N LEU A 235 15.82 26.67 -2.74
CA LEU A 235 16.69 25.58 -2.30
C LEU A 235 17.72 25.15 -3.36
N THR A 236 17.37 25.17 -4.64
CA THR A 236 18.22 24.66 -5.73
C THR A 236 19.03 25.73 -6.45
N SER A 237 18.68 27.01 -6.32
CA SER A 237 19.47 28.13 -6.86
C SER A 237 20.78 28.33 -6.07
N PRO A 238 21.77 29.03 -6.66
CA PRO A 238 23.00 29.39 -5.98
C PRO A 238 22.74 30.07 -4.63
N GLU A 239 23.59 29.81 -3.64
CA GLU A 239 23.41 30.28 -2.25
C GLU A 239 22.96 31.75 -2.10
N LYS A 240 23.58 32.67 -2.87
CA LYS A 240 23.24 34.10 -2.84
C LYS A 240 21.82 34.38 -3.34
N GLU A 241 21.38 33.70 -4.38
CA GLU A 241 20.03 33.84 -4.93
C GLU A 241 19.00 33.15 -4.05
N GLY A 242 19.30 31.94 -3.57
CA GLY A 242 18.45 31.22 -2.62
C GLY A 242 18.20 32.04 -1.35
N HIS A 243 19.26 32.65 -0.81
CA HIS A 243 19.14 33.56 0.34
C HIS A 243 18.29 34.79 0.05
N ARG A 244 18.38 35.37 -1.15
CA ARG A 244 17.54 36.52 -1.55
C ARG A 244 16.06 36.20 -1.51
N ILE A 245 15.67 34.96 -1.78
CA ILE A 245 14.27 34.52 -1.67
C ILE A 245 13.95 34.18 -0.21
N ALA A 246 14.79 33.36 0.43
CA ALA A 246 14.57 32.85 1.79
C ALA A 246 14.42 33.97 2.84
N ARG A 247 15.21 35.06 2.75
CA ARG A 247 15.16 36.22 3.66
C ARG A 247 13.81 36.95 3.73
N HIS A 248 12.94 36.75 2.73
CA HIS A 248 11.61 37.36 2.68
C HIS A 248 10.52 36.40 3.17
N LEU A 249 10.78 35.08 3.09
CA LEU A 249 9.81 34.04 3.42
C LEU A 249 9.94 33.57 4.88
N ALA A 250 11.15 33.35 5.38
CA ALA A 250 11.37 32.63 6.64
C ALA A 250 12.47 33.22 7.53
N ASP A 251 12.46 32.79 8.80
CA ASP A 251 13.43 33.17 9.82
C ASP A 251 14.46 32.05 10.07
N TYR A 252 14.02 30.79 9.93
CA TYR A 252 14.85 29.60 10.09
C TYR A 252 14.66 28.64 8.90
N MET A 253 15.70 27.87 8.59
CA MET A 253 15.67 26.77 7.64
C MET A 253 15.94 25.45 8.35
N LEU A 254 15.14 24.43 8.05
CA LEU A 254 15.36 23.07 8.50
C LEU A 254 15.72 22.20 7.30
N VAL A 255 16.83 21.47 7.43
CA VAL A 255 17.36 20.59 6.38
C VAL A 255 17.57 19.20 6.97
N TRP A 256 17.00 18.18 6.32
CA TRP A 256 17.31 16.79 6.63
C TRP A 256 18.64 16.42 5.95
N ALA A 257 19.65 16.08 6.75
CA ALA A 257 21.03 15.87 6.32
C ALA A 257 21.58 14.45 6.54
N GLY A 258 20.66 13.51 6.77
CA GLY A 258 20.96 12.24 7.42
C GLY A 258 21.48 11.07 6.60
N GLY A 259 21.61 11.17 5.28
CA GLY A 259 21.91 10.03 4.42
C GLY A 259 20.74 9.04 4.33
N GLY A 260 20.34 8.72 3.09
CA GLY A 260 19.22 7.80 2.81
C GLY A 260 17.86 8.50 2.87
N GLY A 261 17.37 8.99 1.73
CA GLY A 261 16.10 9.72 1.62
C GLY A 261 16.13 11.15 2.16
N ASP A 262 17.32 11.71 2.38
CA ASP A 262 17.55 13.09 2.80
C ASP A 262 17.13 14.11 1.72
N ASP A 263 17.15 15.40 2.08
CA ASP A 263 16.75 16.46 1.16
C ASP A 263 17.66 16.53 -0.07
N LEU A 264 18.91 16.12 0.08
CA LEU A 264 19.87 16.10 -1.00
C LEU A 264 19.57 15.02 -2.04
N ALA A 265 19.12 13.83 -1.62
CA ALA A 265 18.62 12.78 -2.50
C ALA A 265 17.34 13.21 -3.25
N LYS A 266 16.51 14.05 -2.63
CA LYS A 266 15.31 14.61 -3.25
C LYS A 266 15.61 15.81 -4.15
N SER A 267 16.78 16.42 -4.04
CA SER A 267 17.12 17.68 -4.70
C SER A 267 16.94 17.70 -6.24
N PRO A 268 17.14 16.60 -7.02
CA PRO A 268 16.80 16.60 -8.44
C PRO A 268 15.30 16.78 -8.69
N HIS A 269 14.45 16.25 -7.81
CA HIS A 269 13.00 16.45 -7.88
C HIS A 269 12.61 17.89 -7.54
N LEU A 270 13.25 18.49 -6.52
CA LEU A 270 13.07 19.91 -6.18
C LEU A 270 13.40 20.80 -7.40
N ALA A 271 14.54 20.54 -8.04
CA ALA A 271 15.00 21.30 -9.20
C ALA A 271 14.02 21.17 -10.39
N ARG A 272 13.45 19.97 -10.61
CA ARG A 272 12.42 19.74 -11.63
C ARG A 272 11.14 20.54 -11.39
N ILE A 273 10.64 20.54 -10.16
CA ILE A 273 9.43 21.31 -9.81
C ILE A 273 9.70 22.80 -9.99
N ALA A 274 10.86 23.28 -9.53
CA ALA A 274 11.20 24.68 -9.70
C ALA A 274 11.41 25.05 -11.17
N ASN A 275 11.99 24.17 -12.01
CA ASN A 275 12.22 24.41 -13.43
C ASN A 275 10.92 24.41 -14.26
N SER A 276 9.85 23.74 -13.80
CA SER A 276 8.56 23.77 -14.51
C SER A 276 7.95 25.17 -14.53
N VAL A 277 8.15 25.94 -13.45
CA VAL A 277 7.69 27.33 -13.30
C VAL A 277 8.77 28.34 -13.69
N TYR A 278 10.03 28.10 -13.30
CA TYR A 278 11.18 28.99 -13.51
C TYR A 278 12.20 28.36 -14.47
N ARG A 279 11.90 28.42 -15.77
CA ARG A 279 12.63 27.68 -16.83
C ARG A 279 14.06 28.12 -17.10
N HIS A 280 14.49 29.26 -16.57
CA HIS A 280 15.84 29.76 -16.76
C HIS A 280 16.87 29.04 -15.89
N MET A 281 16.44 28.26 -14.89
CA MET A 281 17.37 27.56 -13.99
C MET A 281 18.18 26.47 -14.71
N CYS A 282 17.55 25.72 -15.61
CA CYS A 282 18.18 24.62 -16.34
C CYS A 282 18.09 24.91 -17.86
N PRO A 283 18.97 25.78 -18.40
CA PRO A 283 18.88 26.20 -19.80
C PRO A 283 19.06 25.00 -20.72
N ASN A 284 18.19 24.88 -21.72
CA ASN A 284 18.13 23.77 -22.68
C ASN A 284 17.89 22.37 -22.05
N ASP A 285 17.46 22.29 -20.80
CA ASP A 285 17.12 21.03 -20.11
C ASP A 285 15.76 21.16 -19.38
N PRO A 286 14.64 20.90 -20.08
CA PRO A 286 13.30 20.98 -19.48
C PRO A 286 13.10 20.07 -18.27
N THR A 287 13.76 18.90 -18.25
CA THR A 287 13.63 17.92 -17.17
C THR A 287 14.68 18.09 -16.08
N CYS A 288 15.53 19.10 -16.19
CA CYS A 288 16.65 19.40 -15.30
C CYS A 288 17.40 18.12 -14.85
N ARG A 289 17.62 17.19 -15.77
CA ARG A 289 18.25 15.88 -15.51
C ARG A 289 19.71 16.03 -15.10
N ARG A 290 20.36 17.10 -15.52
CA ARG A 290 21.77 17.39 -15.18
C ARG A 290 21.96 17.83 -13.73
N PHE A 291 20.91 18.30 -13.06
CA PHE A 291 20.97 18.67 -11.66
C PHE A 291 20.92 17.40 -10.79
N GLY A 292 22.09 16.98 -10.32
CA GLY A 292 22.25 15.72 -9.63
C GLY A 292 23.68 15.44 -9.21
N PHE A 293 23.87 14.22 -8.69
CA PHE A 293 25.18 13.59 -8.59
C PHE A 293 25.47 12.81 -9.86
N THR A 294 26.73 12.82 -10.28
CA THR A 294 27.23 11.91 -11.31
C THR A 294 27.28 10.48 -10.76
N GLN A 295 27.43 9.48 -11.64
CA GLN A 295 27.59 8.08 -11.22
C GLN A 295 28.79 7.86 -10.29
N GLN A 296 29.78 8.76 -10.33
CA GLN A 296 30.96 8.75 -9.47
C GLN A 296 30.72 9.45 -8.11
N GLY A 297 29.48 9.87 -7.81
CA GLY A 297 29.13 10.54 -6.56
C GLY A 297 29.58 12.00 -6.47
N GLN A 298 30.03 12.60 -7.57
CA GLN A 298 30.40 14.03 -7.61
C GLN A 298 29.17 14.88 -7.92
N PRO A 299 28.94 16.00 -7.20
CA PRO A 299 27.84 16.89 -7.51
C PRO A 299 28.10 17.62 -8.85
N SER A 300 27.04 17.81 -9.64
CA SER A 300 27.07 18.76 -10.76
C SER A 300 27.41 20.18 -10.29
N GLU A 301 27.93 21.03 -11.17
CA GLU A 301 28.29 22.43 -10.83
C GLU A 301 27.11 23.20 -10.23
N ALA A 302 25.93 23.08 -10.85
CA ALA A 302 24.70 23.69 -10.36
C ALA A 302 24.30 23.16 -8.96
N MET A 303 24.47 21.85 -8.72
CA MET A 303 24.22 21.26 -7.41
C MET A 303 25.23 21.74 -6.36
N ALA A 304 26.52 21.79 -6.68
CA ALA A 304 27.57 22.25 -5.77
C ALA A 304 27.41 23.75 -5.39
N ALA A 305 26.85 24.54 -6.30
CA ALA A 305 26.49 25.93 -6.06
C ALA A 305 25.19 26.10 -5.26
N SER A 306 24.30 25.11 -5.28
CA SER A 306 22.96 25.21 -4.69
C SER A 306 22.99 25.48 -3.19
N LEU A 307 22.01 26.27 -2.72
CA LEU A 307 21.83 26.57 -1.29
C LEU A 307 21.69 25.27 -0.47
N LEU A 308 20.87 24.34 -0.94
CA LEU A 308 20.61 23.08 -0.26
C LEU A 308 21.89 22.26 -0.06
N TYR A 309 22.74 22.14 -1.09
CA TYR A 309 24.00 21.42 -0.97
C TYR A 309 24.95 22.08 0.03
N ARG A 310 25.06 23.42 0.01
CA ARG A 310 25.92 24.20 0.92
C ARG A 310 25.50 24.05 2.39
N LEU A 311 24.20 24.07 2.67
CA LEU A 311 23.67 23.87 4.02
C LEU A 311 23.77 22.40 4.45
N HIS A 312 23.37 21.46 3.61
CA HIS A 312 23.43 20.03 3.91
C HIS A 312 24.87 19.55 4.19
N SER A 313 25.79 19.89 3.29
CA SER A 313 27.19 19.45 3.33
C SER A 313 28.10 20.39 4.11
N HIS A 314 27.53 21.30 4.91
CA HIS A 314 28.29 22.23 5.74
C HIS A 314 29.25 21.48 6.68
N GLY A 315 30.52 21.87 6.63
CA GLY A 315 31.61 21.28 7.41
C GLY A 315 32.30 20.08 6.74
N LYS A 316 31.92 19.73 5.50
CA LYS A 316 32.73 18.83 4.66
C LYS A 316 33.89 19.60 4.01
N PRO A 317 35.00 18.92 3.66
CA PRO A 317 36.13 19.57 2.99
C PRO A 317 35.68 20.33 1.73
N GLY A 318 35.97 21.63 1.68
CA GLY A 318 35.62 22.49 0.54
C GLY A 318 34.17 23.01 0.50
N VAL A 319 33.32 22.70 1.49
CA VAL A 319 31.93 23.14 1.53
C VAL A 319 31.61 23.83 2.86
N GLU A 320 31.67 25.16 2.84
CA GLU A 320 31.12 26.02 3.90
C GLU A 320 29.91 26.78 3.39
N ALA A 321 28.99 27.06 4.31
CA ALA A 321 27.86 27.96 4.09
C ALA A 321 28.32 29.36 4.50
N ASP A 322 27.85 30.39 3.80
CA ASP A 322 28.22 31.77 4.06
C ASP A 322 27.73 32.20 5.45
N LYS A 323 28.70 32.41 6.35
CA LYS A 323 28.49 32.83 7.74
C LYS A 323 27.74 34.15 7.87
N ASN A 324 27.73 34.99 6.83
CA ASN A 324 26.99 36.25 6.79
C ASN A 324 25.51 36.07 6.44
N ARG A 325 25.13 34.94 5.83
CA ARG A 325 23.77 34.64 5.37
C ARG A 325 23.07 33.61 6.23
N PHE A 326 23.81 32.64 6.74
CA PHE A 326 23.27 31.52 7.51
C PHE A 326 24.16 31.26 8.73
N ARG A 327 23.51 30.97 9.85
CA ARG A 327 24.18 30.53 11.07
C ARG A 327 23.57 29.20 11.50
N GLU A 328 24.37 28.15 11.55
CA GLU A 328 23.94 26.87 12.13
C GLU A 328 23.65 27.10 13.63
N VAL A 329 22.42 26.78 14.05
CA VAL A 329 21.96 26.99 15.43
C VAL A 329 21.72 25.68 16.16
N TYR A 330 21.46 24.60 15.42
CA TYR A 330 21.27 23.28 15.98
C TYR A 330 21.67 22.22 14.96
N ARG A 331 22.29 21.16 15.47
CA ARG A 331 22.65 19.95 14.73
C ARG A 331 22.33 18.76 15.61
N SER A 332 21.56 17.81 15.07
CA SER A 332 21.13 16.63 15.81
C SER A 332 22.30 15.66 16.07
N LYS A 333 22.13 14.78 17.06
CA LYS A 333 23.16 13.86 17.56
C LYS A 333 23.80 13.01 16.46
N TYR A 334 23.00 12.43 15.58
CA TYR A 334 23.47 11.61 14.46
C TYR A 334 23.52 12.39 13.14
N GLY A 335 23.40 13.71 13.18
CA GLY A 335 23.47 14.59 12.01
C GLY A 335 22.31 14.42 11.02
N LYS A 336 21.19 13.81 11.43
CA LYS A 336 20.01 13.64 10.58
C LYS A 336 19.28 14.95 10.27
N VAL A 337 19.34 15.93 11.18
CA VAL A 337 18.70 17.24 11.01
C VAL A 337 19.68 18.36 11.34
N ARG A 338 19.63 19.41 10.53
CA ARG A 338 20.35 20.67 10.75
C ARG A 338 19.38 21.83 10.67
N ILE A 339 19.54 22.79 11.58
CA ILE A 339 18.73 24.00 11.60
C ILE A 339 19.65 25.21 11.47
N TYR A 340 19.31 26.06 10.51
CA TYR A 340 20.02 27.30 10.22
C TYR A 340 19.12 28.49 10.51
N LYS A 341 19.66 29.49 11.21
CA LYS A 341 19.04 30.81 11.30
C LYS A 341 19.42 31.61 10.06
N ILE A 342 18.41 32.13 9.35
CA ILE A 342 18.63 33.03 8.22
C ILE A 342 19.02 34.39 8.80
N LEU A 343 20.14 34.93 8.34
CA LEU A 343 20.62 36.25 8.74
C LEU A 343 20.03 37.33 7.83
N SER A 344 20.02 38.57 8.31
CA SER A 344 19.52 39.72 7.55
C SER A 344 18.05 39.65 7.11
N VAL A 345 17.18 38.84 7.73
CA VAL A 345 15.75 38.72 7.37
C VAL A 345 15.07 40.08 7.24
N SER A 346 14.28 40.27 6.19
CA SER A 346 13.61 41.53 5.91
C SER A 346 12.46 41.78 6.89
N LYS A 347 12.65 42.71 7.83
CA LYS A 347 11.59 43.12 8.78
C LYS A 347 10.36 43.66 8.06
N GLN A 348 10.57 44.51 7.05
CA GLN A 348 9.48 45.05 6.22
C GLN A 348 8.64 43.94 5.58
N SER A 349 9.27 42.86 5.11
CA SER A 349 8.53 41.74 4.50
C SER A 349 7.79 40.91 5.55
N LYS A 350 8.36 40.77 6.76
CA LYS A 350 7.70 40.09 7.87
C LYS A 350 6.46 40.87 8.35
N GLU A 351 6.60 42.18 8.54
CA GLU A 351 5.52 43.08 8.94
C GLU A 351 4.39 43.13 7.90
N TRP A 352 4.75 43.20 6.61
CA TRP A 352 3.77 43.21 5.53
C TRP A 352 2.93 41.92 5.46
N VAL A 353 3.53 40.75 5.68
CA VAL A 353 2.79 39.47 5.70
C VAL A 353 1.94 39.32 6.96
N ALA A 354 2.38 39.90 8.09
CA ALA A 354 1.64 39.86 9.34
C ALA A 354 0.36 40.71 9.27
N ASP A 355 0.38 41.83 8.54
CA ASP A 355 -0.73 42.75 8.38
C ASP A 355 -1.96 42.08 7.72
N PRO A 356 -3.10 41.97 8.43
CA PRO A 356 -4.34 41.41 7.90
C PRO A 356 -4.87 42.16 6.67
N ALA A 357 -4.56 43.46 6.50
CA ALA A 357 -5.02 44.26 5.37
C ALA A 357 -4.46 43.77 4.03
N ASN A 358 -3.31 43.08 4.04
CA ASN A 358 -2.70 42.54 2.83
C ASN A 358 -3.26 41.17 2.41
N ARG A 359 -4.22 40.62 3.16
CA ARG A 359 -4.85 39.34 2.85
C ARG A 359 -6.01 39.53 1.88
N ILE A 360 -6.12 38.65 0.89
CA ILE A 360 -7.25 38.63 -0.05
C ILE A 360 -8.23 37.57 0.44
N CYS A 361 -9.41 38.00 0.88
CA CYS A 361 -10.50 37.10 1.23
C CYS A 361 -11.35 36.81 0.00
N ASP A 362 -11.77 35.55 -0.18
CA ASP A 362 -12.58 35.15 -1.34
C ASP A 362 -13.96 35.83 -1.34
N ALA A 363 -14.47 36.23 -0.18
CA ALA A 363 -15.68 37.03 0.00
C ALA A 363 -15.56 37.94 1.25
N PRO A 364 -16.29 39.07 1.31
CA PRO A 364 -16.35 39.91 2.51
C PRO A 364 -16.84 39.09 3.72
N GLY A 365 -16.02 39.02 4.78
CA GLY A 365 -16.34 38.23 5.98
C GLY A 365 -16.05 36.72 5.88
N SER A 366 -15.43 36.25 4.80
CA SER A 366 -14.95 34.87 4.70
C SER A 366 -13.88 34.59 5.76
N TRP A 367 -13.92 33.40 6.36
CA TRP A 367 -12.86 32.91 7.25
C TRP A 367 -11.58 32.55 6.48
N TYR A 368 -11.67 32.41 5.15
CA TYR A 368 -10.56 32.05 4.29
C TYR A 368 -10.03 33.30 3.57
N CYS A 369 -8.90 33.80 4.06
CA CYS A 369 -8.18 34.93 3.50
C CYS A 369 -6.74 34.53 3.18
N LYS A 370 -6.42 34.50 1.89
CA LYS A 370 -5.10 34.12 1.40
C LYS A 370 -4.11 35.24 1.69
N GLY A 371 -2.97 34.87 2.26
CA GLY A 371 -1.82 35.77 2.32
C GLY A 371 -1.28 36.05 0.91
N GLN A 372 -0.81 37.26 0.69
CA GLN A 372 -0.12 37.63 -0.53
C GLN A 372 1.41 37.52 -0.34
N TYR A 373 2.19 37.69 -1.41
CA TYR A 373 3.64 37.75 -1.33
C TYR A 373 4.14 39.19 -1.15
N PRO A 374 5.17 39.43 -0.30
CA PRO A 374 5.70 40.76 -0.10
C PRO A 374 6.22 41.36 -1.41
N PRO A 375 6.10 42.68 -1.64
CA PRO A 375 6.50 43.34 -2.88
C PRO A 375 7.95 43.06 -3.30
N ALA A 376 8.84 42.84 -2.34
CA ALA A 376 10.24 42.51 -2.60
C ALA A 376 10.45 41.20 -3.39
N LEU A 377 9.49 40.26 -3.34
CA LEU A 377 9.53 39.01 -4.11
C LEU A 377 8.91 39.16 -5.51
N GLN A 378 8.27 40.28 -5.82
CA GLN A 378 7.56 40.47 -7.10
C GLN A 378 8.48 40.33 -8.31
N LYS A 379 9.75 40.74 -8.20
CA LYS A 379 10.75 40.54 -9.26
C LYS A 379 10.98 39.06 -9.58
N VAL A 380 11.09 38.22 -8.56
CA VAL A 380 11.29 36.77 -8.70
C VAL A 380 10.00 36.14 -9.25
N LEU A 381 8.85 36.58 -8.75
CA LEU A 381 7.54 36.10 -9.18
C LEU A 381 7.19 36.51 -10.62
N ALA A 382 7.68 37.65 -11.11
CA ALA A 382 7.45 38.09 -12.49
C ALA A 382 8.11 37.16 -13.54
N GLU A 383 9.12 36.39 -13.13
CA GLU A 383 9.78 35.39 -13.98
C GLU A 383 9.02 34.06 -14.03
N LYS A 384 7.96 33.91 -13.23
CA LYS A 384 7.18 32.68 -13.16
C LYS A 384 6.35 32.51 -14.43
N LYS A 385 6.23 31.27 -14.90
CA LYS A 385 5.17 30.89 -15.83
C LYS A 385 4.11 30.13 -15.07
N ASP A 386 2.87 30.55 -15.25
CA ASP A 386 1.73 29.98 -14.53
C ASP A 386 1.56 28.50 -14.87
N PHE A 387 1.30 27.71 -13.84
CA PHE A 387 1.12 26.28 -14.00
C PHE A 387 -0.27 25.99 -14.55
N THR A 388 -0.35 25.54 -15.80
CA THR A 388 -1.60 25.00 -16.36
C THR A 388 -1.75 23.54 -15.96
N GLN A 389 -2.72 23.23 -15.11
CA GLN A 389 -3.08 21.85 -14.82
C GLN A 389 -3.66 21.19 -16.08
N LEU A 390 -3.33 19.93 -16.34
CA LEU A 390 -3.81 19.18 -17.52
C LEU A 390 -5.35 19.09 -17.59
N GLU A 391 -6.02 19.27 -16.45
CA GLU A 391 -7.47 19.24 -16.28
C GLU A 391 -8.12 20.63 -16.37
N ASP A 392 -7.34 21.70 -16.58
CA ASP A 392 -7.86 23.03 -16.82
C ASP A 392 -8.32 23.15 -18.28
N PHE A 393 -9.54 22.67 -18.54
CA PHE A 393 -10.16 22.68 -19.86
C PHE A 393 -10.43 24.11 -20.39
N ASN A 394 -10.33 25.13 -19.53
CA ASN A 394 -10.58 26.52 -19.89
C ASN A 394 -9.30 27.30 -20.26
N ALA A 395 -8.11 26.75 -20.03
CA ALA A 395 -6.85 27.40 -20.37
C ALA A 395 -6.58 27.35 -21.90
N LYS A 396 -6.22 28.49 -22.49
CA LYS A 396 -5.80 28.57 -23.90
C LYS A 396 -4.49 27.78 -24.09
N LYS A 397 -4.55 26.71 -24.89
CA LYS A 397 -3.50 25.66 -25.03
C LYS A 397 -2.22 26.07 -25.77
N ASP A 398 -2.09 27.31 -26.26
CA ASP A 398 -1.19 27.57 -27.37
C ASP A 398 0.22 28.07 -27.00
N ALA A 399 0.44 28.64 -25.82
CA ALA A 399 1.74 29.28 -25.52
C ALA A 399 2.84 28.33 -25.04
N ASP A 400 2.52 27.07 -24.73
CA ASP A 400 3.43 26.18 -23.98
C ASP A 400 3.59 24.75 -24.51
N SER A 401 2.95 24.45 -25.64
CA SER A 401 2.93 23.12 -26.26
C SER A 401 4.34 22.60 -26.60
N ASP A 402 5.21 23.46 -27.13
CA ASP A 402 6.58 23.08 -27.51
C ASP A 402 7.45 22.69 -26.31
N TYR A 403 7.30 23.40 -25.19
CA TYR A 403 8.03 23.07 -23.96
C TYR A 403 7.54 21.73 -23.39
N GLN A 404 6.23 21.54 -23.34
CA GLN A 404 5.63 20.28 -22.90
C GLN A 404 6.06 19.11 -23.78
N LYS A 405 6.04 19.29 -25.11
CA LYS A 405 6.51 18.27 -26.07
C LYS A 405 7.98 17.90 -25.82
N LYS A 406 8.87 18.89 -25.72
CA LYS A 406 10.29 18.67 -25.37
C LYS A 406 10.45 18.01 -24.00
N TYR A 407 9.62 18.35 -23.03
CA TYR A 407 9.63 17.74 -21.70
C TYR A 407 9.27 16.25 -21.76
N PHE A 408 8.21 15.88 -22.49
CA PHE A 408 7.79 14.48 -22.65
C PHE A 408 8.74 13.66 -23.53
N GLU A 409 9.33 14.25 -24.57
CA GLU A 409 10.39 13.61 -25.36
C GLU A 409 11.62 13.30 -24.50
N ASN A 410 12.00 14.23 -23.62
CA ASN A 410 13.07 14.07 -22.66
C ASN A 410 12.64 13.34 -21.38
N LEU A 411 11.44 12.76 -21.28
CA LEU A 411 11.03 11.91 -20.16
C LEU A 411 11.21 10.42 -20.47
N LYS A 412 11.15 10.07 -21.76
CA LYS A 412 11.60 8.78 -22.27
C LYS A 412 13.11 8.61 -22.00
#